data_AF-A0A9X7ZH18-F1
#
_entry.id   AF-A0A9X7ZH18-F1
#
_cell.length_a   1.000
_cell.length_b   1.000
_cell.length_c   1.000
_cell.angle_alpha   90.00
_cell.angle_beta   90.00
_cell.angle_gamma   90.00
#
_symmetry.space_group_name_H-M   'P 1'
#
loop_
_entity.id
_entity.type
_entity.pdbx_description
1 polymer ?
#
loop_
_entity_poly.entity_id
_entity_poly.type
_entity_poly.pdbx_seq_one_letter_code
_entity_poly.pdbx_strand_id
1 'polypeptide(L)'
;MPAPYVLRAASDVVELWSTVRLPYEPRDWVLEMRNDLRRALRDLAPRSGGRLHAVYRAADDGTFVDTENVLLYNVGNGALRPLMTRSVTFERGYGMPPPPSGSGLTEGAILHYQRYREARDDAFDFWRPGKQLAAFTGVPVDSVDDKPAPVWKAIRDFAKPPAESATAPTRFLLKLHVTDTRETKPANSLAYIVKPTLDGVISAYHGHAVSDGVAEAQRLDEAGLGSRETLRDQLLDRRWAALGGRRLLSSFGRAGVQWNPADDLCVAAHVTLSTGGSVEDGHHARWRLSGELAKAIPREA
;
A
#
# COMPACT_ATOMS: atom_id res chain seq x y z
N MET A 1 -7.14 -22.58 28.19
CA MET A 1 -6.26 -22.51 26.99
C MET A 1 -5.60 -21.14 26.98
N PRO A 2 -4.32 -21.01 26.57
CA PRO A 2 -3.69 -19.70 26.42
C PRO A 2 -4.49 -18.84 25.44
N ALA A 3 -4.54 -17.53 25.66
CA ALA A 3 -5.24 -16.61 24.78
C ALA A 3 -4.57 -16.62 23.38
N PRO A 4 -5.32 -16.72 22.28
CA PRO A 4 -4.75 -16.83 20.93
C PRO A 4 -4.16 -15.51 20.41
N TYR A 5 -4.38 -14.41 21.13
CA TYR A 5 -3.78 -13.11 20.89
C TYR A 5 -3.72 -12.29 22.19
N VAL A 6 -2.92 -11.23 22.18
CA VAL A 6 -2.87 -10.21 23.24
C VAL A 6 -2.78 -8.83 22.60
N LEU A 7 -3.66 -7.93 23.04
CA LEU A 7 -3.70 -6.53 22.64
C LEU A 7 -3.23 -5.66 23.80
N ARG A 8 -2.34 -4.72 23.53
CA ARG A 8 -1.91 -3.69 24.49
C ARG A 8 -2.23 -2.33 23.90
N ALA A 9 -3.05 -1.56 24.61
CA ALA A 9 -3.36 -0.19 24.24
C ALA A 9 -2.80 0.75 25.31
N ALA A 10 -1.83 1.57 24.92
CA ALA A 10 -1.31 2.67 25.72
C ALA A 10 -1.83 4.00 25.15
N SER A 11 -1.35 5.12 25.68
CA SER A 11 -1.84 6.44 25.27
C SER A 11 -1.45 6.84 23.85
N ASP A 12 -0.34 6.33 23.34
CA ASP A 12 0.31 6.74 22.09
C ASP A 12 0.59 5.56 21.15
N VAL A 13 0.31 4.32 21.60
CA VAL A 13 0.59 3.10 20.83
C VAL A 13 -0.47 2.02 21.10
N VAL A 14 -0.83 1.31 20.04
CA VAL A 14 -1.61 0.07 20.08
C VAL A 14 -0.73 -1.04 19.52
N GLU A 15 -0.57 -2.12 20.27
CA GLU A 15 0.23 -3.28 19.91
C GLU A 15 -0.61 -4.55 19.98
N LEU A 16 -0.42 -5.46 19.03
CA LEU A 16 -1.13 -6.73 18.94
C LEU A 16 -0.13 -7.84 18.65
N TRP A 17 -0.15 -8.91 19.46
CA TRP A 17 0.51 -10.18 19.14
C TRP A 17 -0.56 -11.23 18.93
N SER A 18 -0.41 -12.07 17.91
CA SER A 18 -1.34 -13.16 17.61
C SER A 18 -0.62 -14.37 17.03
N THR A 19 -1.21 -15.55 17.21
CA THR A 19 -0.73 -16.81 16.62
C THR A 19 -1.13 -16.97 15.15
N VAL A 20 -1.98 -16.07 14.63
CA VAL A 20 -2.38 -16.03 13.22
C VAL A 20 -2.30 -14.60 12.69
N ARG A 21 -1.93 -14.47 11.41
CA ARG A 21 -2.03 -13.21 10.68
C ARG A 21 -3.50 -12.81 10.52
N LEU A 22 -3.81 -11.52 10.67
CA LEU A 22 -5.16 -11.01 10.44
C LEU A 22 -5.56 -11.16 8.96
N PRO A 23 -6.56 -11.99 8.61
CA PRO A 23 -7.03 -12.17 7.23
C PRO A 23 -8.10 -11.12 6.86
N TYR A 24 -8.46 -11.05 5.58
CA TYR A 24 -9.50 -10.15 5.05
C TYR A 24 -10.90 -10.42 5.65
N GLU A 25 -11.29 -11.70 5.72
CA GLU A 25 -12.58 -12.16 6.27
C GLU A 25 -12.37 -13.06 7.49
N PRO A 26 -12.00 -12.48 8.65
CA PRO A 26 -11.77 -13.25 9.85
C PRO A 26 -13.09 -13.82 10.40
N ARG A 27 -12.98 -14.97 11.04
CA ARG A 27 -14.07 -15.69 11.73
C ARG A 27 -13.67 -16.00 13.17
N ASP A 28 -14.64 -16.35 14.00
CA ASP A 28 -14.44 -16.79 15.38
C ASP A 28 -13.59 -15.80 16.19
N TRP A 29 -12.64 -16.29 17.00
CA TRP A 29 -11.75 -15.46 17.83
C TRP A 29 -10.91 -14.45 17.01
N VAL A 30 -10.66 -14.70 15.73
CA VAL A 30 -9.91 -13.77 14.86
C VAL A 30 -10.77 -12.54 14.55
N LEU A 31 -12.10 -12.70 14.47
CA LEU A 31 -13.03 -11.58 14.33
C LEU A 31 -13.06 -10.73 15.61
N GLU A 32 -13.03 -11.38 16.77
CA GLU A 32 -12.93 -10.70 18.08
C GLU A 32 -11.63 -9.90 18.16
N MET A 33 -10.50 -10.51 17.83
CA MET A 33 -9.19 -9.85 17.75
C MET A 33 -9.22 -8.59 16.86
N ARG A 34 -9.83 -8.68 15.67
CA ARG A 34 -9.99 -7.52 14.78
C ARG A 34 -10.85 -6.43 15.42
N ASN A 35 -11.94 -6.81 16.07
CA ASN A 35 -12.86 -5.85 16.69
C ASN A 35 -12.24 -5.13 17.88
N ASP A 36 -11.41 -5.83 18.67
CA ASP A 36 -10.68 -5.24 19.79
C ASP A 36 -9.56 -4.31 19.30
N LEU A 37 -8.82 -4.71 18.25
CA LEU A 37 -7.87 -3.82 17.57
C LEU A 37 -8.58 -2.56 17.06
N ARG A 38 -9.71 -2.69 16.35
CA ARG A 38 -10.51 -1.55 15.86
C ARG A 38 -11.00 -0.65 16.98
N ARG A 39 -11.33 -1.19 18.16
CA ARG A 39 -11.75 -0.40 19.32
C ARG A 39 -10.57 0.42 19.84
N ALA A 40 -9.43 -0.22 20.10
CA ALA A 40 -8.23 0.47 20.56
C ALA A 40 -7.74 1.56 19.59
N LEU A 41 -7.82 1.33 18.27
CA LEU A 41 -7.48 2.34 17.26
C LEU A 41 -8.43 3.54 17.27
N ARG A 42 -9.74 3.31 17.50
CA ARG A 42 -10.71 4.40 17.69
C ARG A 42 -10.44 5.19 18.97
N ASP A 43 -9.98 4.54 20.03
CA ASP A 43 -9.61 5.20 21.29
C ASP A 43 -8.27 5.96 21.17
N LEU A 44 -7.43 5.60 20.19
CA LEU A 44 -6.21 6.36 19.85
C LEU A 44 -6.54 7.63 19.05
N ALA A 45 -7.59 7.59 18.23
CA ALA A 45 -7.94 8.64 17.26
C ALA A 45 -8.05 10.07 17.82
N PRO A 46 -8.65 10.33 19.01
CA PRO A 46 -8.76 11.69 19.55
C PRO A 46 -7.42 12.38 19.81
N ARG A 47 -6.32 11.62 19.89
CA ARG A 47 -4.97 12.11 20.17
C ARG A 47 -4.08 12.15 18.93
N SER A 48 -4.57 11.65 17.80
CA SER A 48 -3.78 11.61 16.58
C SER A 48 -3.76 12.95 15.88
N GLY A 49 -2.59 13.31 15.35
CA GLY A 49 -2.43 14.41 14.40
C GLY A 49 -2.84 14.02 12.98
N GLY A 50 -3.34 12.80 12.78
CA GLY A 50 -3.67 12.25 11.47
C GLY A 50 -2.49 11.63 10.74
N ARG A 51 -1.41 11.28 11.45
CA ARG A 51 -0.20 10.68 10.88
C ARG A 51 0.02 9.31 11.48
N LEU A 52 -0.49 8.28 10.82
CA LEU A 52 -0.38 6.91 11.29
C LEU A 52 0.99 6.32 10.95
N HIS A 53 1.65 5.69 11.90
CA HIS A 53 2.76 4.76 11.64
C HIS A 53 2.36 3.35 12.08
N ALA A 54 2.16 2.47 11.09
CA ALA A 54 1.79 1.07 11.26
C ALA A 54 2.97 0.14 10.97
N VAL A 55 3.18 -0.89 11.78
CA VAL A 55 4.26 -1.88 11.59
C VAL A 55 3.71 -3.28 11.72
N TYR A 56 4.08 -4.15 10.77
CA TYR A 56 3.83 -5.58 10.84
C TYR A 56 5.15 -6.32 11.01
N ARG A 57 5.23 -7.25 11.97
CA ARG A 57 6.41 -8.09 12.16
C ARG A 57 6.02 -9.56 12.22
N ALA A 58 6.77 -10.38 11.51
CA ALA A 58 6.68 -11.84 11.46
C ALA A 58 8.04 -12.39 11.01
N ALA A 59 8.32 -13.66 11.32
CA ALA A 59 9.51 -14.32 10.80
C ALA A 59 9.56 -14.25 9.26
N ASP A 60 10.77 -14.20 8.70
CA ASP A 60 10.97 -14.28 7.24
C ASP A 60 10.91 -15.75 6.80
N ASP A 61 9.71 -16.30 6.75
CA ASP A 61 9.41 -17.70 6.46
C ASP A 61 9.17 -17.96 4.95
N GLY A 62 9.40 -16.95 4.10
CA GLY A 62 9.10 -16.99 2.67
C GLY A 62 7.61 -16.89 2.33
N THR A 63 6.72 -16.72 3.32
CA THR A 63 5.28 -16.57 3.07
C THR A 63 4.99 -15.23 2.38
N PHE A 64 4.13 -15.28 1.36
CA PHE A 64 3.60 -14.10 0.69
C PHE A 64 2.76 -13.26 1.66
N VAL A 65 3.14 -11.99 1.83
CA VAL A 65 2.43 -11.05 2.71
C VAL A 65 2.39 -9.66 2.08
N ASP A 66 1.19 -9.22 1.73
CA ASP A 66 0.96 -7.81 1.42
C ASP A 66 0.90 -7.04 2.75
N THR A 67 1.97 -6.30 3.03
CA THR A 67 2.13 -5.57 4.29
C THR A 67 0.97 -4.62 4.55
N GLU A 68 0.54 -3.92 3.50
CA GLU A 68 -0.58 -3.00 3.54
C GLU A 68 -1.90 -3.74 3.86
N ASN A 69 -2.14 -4.94 3.28
CA ASN A 69 -3.39 -5.65 3.53
C ASN A 69 -3.53 -5.99 5.01
N VAL A 70 -2.45 -6.49 5.62
CA VAL A 70 -2.45 -6.89 7.03
C VAL A 70 -2.66 -5.69 7.95
N LEU A 71 -2.02 -4.55 7.64
CA LEU A 71 -2.02 -3.37 8.51
C LEU A 71 -3.21 -2.43 8.30
N LEU A 72 -3.72 -2.33 7.08
CA LEU A 72 -4.71 -1.33 6.70
C LEU A 72 -6.01 -1.98 6.25
N TYR A 73 -5.99 -2.72 5.13
CA TYR A 73 -7.20 -3.21 4.49
C TYR A 73 -7.99 -4.20 5.36
N ASN A 74 -7.32 -5.22 5.91
CA ASN A 74 -7.94 -6.26 6.75
C ASN A 74 -8.41 -5.70 8.10
N VAL A 75 -7.73 -4.66 8.61
CA VAL A 75 -8.14 -3.91 9.79
C VAL A 75 -9.40 -3.11 9.47
N GLY A 76 -9.48 -2.48 8.30
CA GLY A 76 -10.67 -1.81 7.79
C GLY A 76 -10.71 -0.31 8.04
N ASN A 77 -11.09 0.41 6.99
CA ASN A 77 -10.95 1.86 6.85
C ASN A 77 -11.65 2.67 7.95
N GLY A 78 -12.78 2.19 8.48
CA GLY A 78 -13.56 2.92 9.48
C GLY A 78 -12.79 3.25 10.77
N ALA A 79 -11.92 2.33 11.24
CA ALA A 79 -11.12 2.55 12.44
C ALA A 79 -9.87 3.39 12.17
N LEU A 80 -9.36 3.35 10.93
CA LEU A 80 -8.11 4.00 10.53
C LEU A 80 -8.30 5.41 9.96
N ARG A 81 -9.50 5.72 9.44
CA ARG A 81 -9.83 7.00 8.83
C ARG A 81 -9.34 8.22 9.64
N PRO A 82 -9.64 8.35 10.95
CA PRO A 82 -9.20 9.52 11.72
C PRO A 82 -7.68 9.53 12.01
N LEU A 83 -7.00 8.39 11.91
CA LEU A 83 -5.56 8.26 12.13
C LEU A 83 -4.74 8.62 10.87
N MET A 84 -5.38 8.65 9.70
CA MET A 84 -4.74 8.81 8.39
C MET A 84 -5.21 10.08 7.65
N THR A 85 -5.52 11.15 8.38
CA THR A 85 -6.02 12.39 7.77
C THR A 85 -4.95 13.22 7.08
N ARG A 86 -3.66 12.98 7.38
CA ARG A 86 -2.51 13.68 6.80
C ARG A 86 -1.50 12.72 6.18
N SER A 87 -1.16 11.63 6.86
CA SER A 87 -0.21 10.65 6.32
C SER A 87 -0.42 9.25 6.89
N VAL A 88 0.13 8.28 6.18
CA VAL A 88 0.34 6.93 6.68
C VAL A 88 1.73 6.46 6.29
N THR A 89 2.46 5.94 7.28
CA THR A 89 3.65 5.13 7.10
C THR A 89 3.28 3.70 7.45
N PHE A 90 3.57 2.74 6.58
CA PHE A 90 3.54 1.34 6.95
C PHE A 90 4.85 0.65 6.61
N GLU A 91 5.21 -0.37 7.38
CA GLU A 91 6.43 -1.13 7.17
C GLU A 91 6.33 -2.57 7.71
N ARG A 92 7.05 -3.47 7.04
CA ARG A 92 7.26 -4.85 7.46
C ARG A 92 8.64 -4.97 8.10
N GLY A 93 8.70 -5.44 9.34
CA GLY A 93 9.92 -5.85 10.01
C GLY A 93 9.99 -7.37 10.16
N TYR A 94 11.19 -7.90 10.38
CA TYR A 94 11.41 -9.36 10.47
C TYR A 94 11.87 -9.85 11.84
N GLY A 95 12.45 -8.98 12.68
CA GLY A 95 12.63 -9.33 14.10
C GLY A 95 11.28 -9.37 14.80
N MET A 96 11.09 -10.21 15.82
CA MET A 96 9.83 -10.28 16.57
C MET A 96 10.03 -9.69 17.97
N PRO A 97 9.24 -8.70 18.43
CA PRO A 97 9.27 -8.31 19.84
C PRO A 97 8.62 -9.40 20.70
N PRO A 98 9.16 -9.72 21.87
CA PRO A 98 8.58 -10.72 22.75
C PRO A 98 7.15 -10.32 23.17
N PRO A 99 6.22 -11.28 23.28
CA PRO A 99 4.90 -10.98 23.81
C PRO A 99 4.99 -10.53 25.27
N PRO A 100 4.00 -9.77 25.79
CA PRO A 100 3.92 -9.41 27.20
C PRO A 100 4.06 -10.64 28.12
N SER A 101 4.82 -10.49 29.22
CA SER A 101 4.95 -11.53 30.24
C SER A 101 3.58 -11.93 30.80
N GLY A 102 3.36 -13.22 31.00
CA GLY A 102 2.08 -13.73 31.53
C GLY A 102 0.93 -13.77 30.52
N SER A 103 1.14 -13.39 29.26
CA SER A 103 0.11 -13.46 28.20
C SER A 103 -0.29 -14.89 27.80
N GLY A 104 0.53 -15.89 28.16
CA GLY A 104 0.34 -17.27 27.72
C GLY A 104 0.77 -17.53 26.26
N LEU A 105 1.20 -16.50 25.53
CA LEU A 105 1.87 -16.64 24.25
C LEU A 105 3.35 -16.96 24.49
N THR A 106 3.84 -18.03 23.87
CA THR A 106 5.21 -18.51 24.06
C THR A 106 6.17 -17.86 23.07
N GLU A 107 7.33 -17.42 23.56
CA GLU A 107 8.46 -17.04 22.74
C GLU A 107 8.92 -18.22 21.86
N GLY A 108 9.10 -18.00 20.55
CA GLY A 108 9.44 -19.04 19.58
C GLY A 108 8.23 -19.69 18.86
N ALA A 109 7.00 -19.42 19.28
CA ALA A 109 5.83 -19.71 18.45
C ALA A 109 5.85 -18.85 17.18
N ILE A 110 5.21 -19.31 16.10
CA ILE A 110 4.97 -18.46 14.92
C ILE A 110 3.99 -17.37 15.34
N LEU A 111 4.54 -16.19 15.64
CA LEU A 111 3.79 -15.03 16.07
C LEU A 111 3.71 -14.00 14.94
N HIS A 112 2.65 -13.22 15.01
CA HIS A 112 2.41 -12.05 14.20
C HIS A 112 2.26 -10.86 15.13
N TYR A 113 3.01 -9.80 14.84
CA TYR A 113 2.97 -8.56 15.61
C TYR A 113 2.49 -7.41 14.74
N GLN A 114 1.61 -6.58 15.28
CA GLN A 114 1.19 -5.32 14.69
C GLN A 114 1.37 -4.19 15.70
N ARG A 115 1.81 -3.02 15.23
CA ARG A 115 1.94 -1.80 16.04
C ARG A 115 1.37 -0.63 15.28
N TYR A 116 0.60 0.20 15.97
CA TYR A 116 0.03 1.44 15.44
C TYR A 116 0.36 2.56 16.42
N ARG A 117 0.96 3.65 15.93
CA ARG A 117 1.31 4.83 16.71
C ARG A 117 1.19 6.09 15.87
N GLU A 118 1.20 7.25 16.50
CA GLU A 118 1.42 8.52 15.79
C GLU A 118 2.86 8.53 15.22
N ALA A 119 3.01 8.91 13.96
CA ALA A 119 4.30 9.07 13.31
C ALA A 119 5.06 10.26 13.93
N ARG A 120 6.34 10.04 14.24
CA ARG A 120 7.23 11.10 14.75
C ARG A 120 7.77 11.95 13.60
N ASP A 121 8.06 11.30 12.48
CA ASP A 121 8.63 11.85 11.26
C ASP A 121 8.20 10.97 10.07
N ASP A 122 8.78 11.25 8.90
CA ASP A 122 8.56 10.50 7.66
C ASP A 122 9.60 9.38 7.46
N ALA A 123 10.33 9.00 8.52
CA ALA A 123 11.33 7.95 8.47
C ALA A 123 10.72 6.57 8.71
N PHE A 124 11.34 5.58 8.08
CA PHE A 124 11.08 4.17 8.30
C PHE A 124 11.94 3.66 9.46
N ASP A 125 11.38 2.86 10.38
CA ASP A 125 12.13 2.29 11.51
C ASP A 125 13.09 1.20 11.01
N PHE A 126 12.69 0.39 10.02
CA PHE A 126 13.43 -0.80 9.60
C PHE A 126 14.14 -0.67 8.25
N TRP A 127 13.82 0.37 7.48
CA TRP A 127 14.26 0.50 6.10
C TRP A 127 14.89 1.86 5.83
N ARG A 128 15.77 1.91 4.84
CA ARG A 128 16.23 3.16 4.23
C ARG A 128 16.19 3.03 2.70
N PRO A 129 15.97 4.14 1.98
CA PRO A 129 16.01 4.13 0.53
C PRO A 129 17.43 3.81 0.04
N GLY A 130 17.52 2.87 -0.90
CA GLY A 130 18.72 2.58 -1.67
C GLY A 130 18.68 3.26 -3.03
N LYS A 131 19.09 2.54 -4.08
CA LYS A 131 19.02 3.02 -5.46
C LYS A 131 17.57 3.35 -5.84
N GLN A 132 17.35 4.55 -6.39
CA GLN A 132 16.08 4.95 -6.97
C GLN A 132 15.75 4.05 -8.18
N LEU A 133 14.52 3.54 -8.21
CA LEU A 133 13.97 2.69 -9.27
C LEU A 133 13.13 3.51 -10.24
N ALA A 134 12.34 4.45 -9.72
CA ALA A 134 11.52 5.34 -10.52
C ALA A 134 11.13 6.58 -9.71
N ALA A 135 10.80 7.66 -10.41
CA ALA A 135 10.21 8.85 -9.83
C ALA A 135 9.23 9.49 -10.82
N PHE A 136 8.20 10.16 -10.29
CA PHE A 136 7.21 10.90 -11.06
C PHE A 136 6.71 12.07 -10.24
N THR A 137 6.27 13.13 -10.92
CA THR A 137 5.84 14.38 -10.27
C THR A 137 4.59 14.91 -10.94
N GLY A 138 3.60 15.29 -10.13
CA GLY A 138 2.41 16.01 -10.59
C GLY A 138 1.50 15.25 -11.56
N VAL A 139 1.55 13.91 -11.59
CA VAL A 139 0.76 13.08 -12.50
C VAL A 139 -0.74 13.33 -12.26
N PRO A 140 -1.51 13.80 -13.26
CA PRO A 140 -2.95 14.01 -13.15
C PRO A 140 -3.70 12.68 -13.11
N VAL A 141 -4.52 12.46 -12.08
CA VAL A 141 -5.36 11.27 -11.95
C VAL A 141 -6.79 11.66 -11.60
N ASP A 142 -7.78 11.10 -12.29
CA ASP A 142 -9.19 11.42 -12.05
C ASP A 142 -9.75 10.74 -10.80
N SER A 143 -9.35 9.48 -10.55
CA SER A 143 -9.82 8.66 -9.43
C SER A 143 -8.70 7.83 -8.83
N VAL A 144 -8.73 7.71 -7.50
CA VAL A 144 -7.73 7.02 -6.67
C VAL A 144 -8.39 6.19 -5.56
N ASP A 145 -9.72 6.06 -5.57
CA ASP A 145 -10.54 5.54 -4.46
C ASP A 145 -11.08 4.13 -4.70
N ASP A 146 -11.28 3.73 -5.96
CA ASP A 146 -11.99 2.47 -6.26
C ASP A 146 -11.14 1.43 -7.00
N LYS A 147 -10.26 1.85 -7.91
CA LYS A 147 -9.55 0.93 -8.80
C LYS A 147 -8.10 1.38 -9.02
N PRO A 148 -7.15 0.45 -9.20
CA PRO A 148 -5.77 0.79 -9.56
C PRO A 148 -5.63 1.27 -11.01
N ALA A 149 -6.59 0.94 -11.88
CA ALA A 149 -6.48 1.13 -13.32
C ALA A 149 -6.31 2.61 -13.75
N PRO A 150 -7.07 3.59 -13.21
CA PRO A 150 -6.87 5.01 -13.54
C PRO A 150 -5.48 5.53 -13.14
N VAL A 151 -4.98 5.11 -11.98
CA VAL A 151 -3.64 5.48 -11.49
C VAL A 151 -2.55 4.89 -12.39
N TRP A 152 -2.67 3.61 -12.74
CA TRP A 152 -1.76 2.94 -13.68
C TRP A 152 -1.72 3.70 -15.01
N LYS A 153 -2.88 4.00 -15.60
CA LYS A 153 -2.99 4.66 -16.90
C LYS A 153 -2.39 6.06 -16.86
N ALA A 154 -2.72 6.85 -15.86
CA ALA A 154 -2.20 8.19 -15.70
C ALA A 154 -0.66 8.21 -15.59
N ILE A 155 -0.07 7.29 -14.83
CA ILE A 155 1.39 7.18 -14.77
C ILE A 155 1.96 6.83 -16.15
N ARG A 156 1.35 5.88 -16.87
CA ARG A 156 1.80 5.50 -18.22
C ARG A 156 1.65 6.59 -19.28
N ASP A 157 0.72 7.52 -19.09
CA ASP A 157 0.48 8.63 -20.01
C ASP A 157 1.36 9.85 -19.72
N PHE A 158 1.53 10.19 -18.44
CA PHE A 158 2.07 11.49 -18.03
C PHE A 158 3.44 11.41 -17.36
N ALA A 159 3.83 10.26 -16.81
CA ALA A 159 5.18 10.09 -16.28
C ALA A 159 6.15 9.62 -17.36
N LYS A 160 7.44 9.63 -17.02
CA LYS A 160 8.49 9.07 -17.88
C LYS A 160 8.85 7.67 -17.41
N PRO A 161 9.16 6.74 -18.33
CA PRO A 161 9.73 5.46 -17.93
C PRO A 161 11.07 5.70 -17.21
N PRO A 162 11.45 4.80 -16.28
CA PRO A 162 12.77 4.80 -15.65
C PRO A 162 13.90 4.87 -16.68
N ALA A 163 14.97 5.60 -16.36
CA ALA A 163 16.12 5.76 -17.24
C ALA A 163 16.95 4.47 -17.41
N GLU A 164 16.92 3.57 -16.42
CA GLU A 164 17.67 2.32 -16.42
C GLU A 164 16.75 1.13 -16.19
N SER A 165 16.91 0.10 -17.02
CA SER A 165 16.39 -1.24 -16.74
C SER A 165 17.19 -1.86 -15.60
N ALA A 166 16.83 -1.55 -14.36
CA ALA A 166 17.39 -2.23 -13.21
C ALA A 166 16.90 -3.68 -13.16
N THR A 167 17.75 -4.60 -12.69
CA THR A 167 17.25 -5.91 -12.23
C THR A 167 16.19 -5.69 -11.16
N ALA A 168 15.04 -6.34 -11.33
CA ALA A 168 13.91 -6.23 -10.43
C ALA A 168 14.36 -6.44 -8.98
N PRO A 169 14.02 -5.53 -8.05
CA PRO A 169 14.39 -5.67 -6.65
C PRO A 169 13.63 -6.82 -6.00
N THR A 170 14.23 -7.46 -5.01
CA THR A 170 13.52 -8.40 -4.14
C THR A 170 12.67 -7.70 -3.09
N ARG A 171 13.01 -6.46 -2.74
CA ARG A 171 12.26 -5.59 -1.82
C ARG A 171 12.40 -4.13 -2.24
N PHE A 172 11.30 -3.40 -2.19
CA PHE A 172 11.29 -1.97 -2.49
C PHE A 172 10.47 -1.20 -1.46
N LEU A 173 10.67 0.10 -1.44
CA LEU A 173 9.87 1.05 -0.69
C LEU A 173 9.31 2.13 -1.60
N LEU A 174 8.28 2.81 -1.11
CA LEU A 174 7.60 3.85 -1.85
C LEU A 174 7.35 5.09 -0.99
N LYS A 175 7.68 6.25 -1.51
CA LYS A 175 7.24 7.53 -0.96
C LYS A 175 6.26 8.16 -1.95
N LEU A 176 5.08 8.52 -1.47
CA LEU A 176 4.00 9.04 -2.29
C LEU A 176 3.38 10.26 -1.65
N HIS A 177 3.18 11.27 -2.48
CA HIS A 177 2.46 12.48 -2.16
C HIS A 177 1.20 12.54 -3.01
N VAL A 178 0.05 12.60 -2.34
CA VAL A 178 -1.27 12.71 -2.95
C VAL A 178 -1.80 14.11 -2.69
N THR A 179 -2.04 14.87 -3.75
CA THR A 179 -2.67 16.19 -3.65
C THR A 179 -4.11 16.09 -4.16
N ASP A 180 -5.08 16.47 -3.34
CA ASP A 180 -6.46 16.72 -3.77
C ASP A 180 -6.55 18.17 -4.28
N THR A 181 -6.91 18.34 -5.56
CA THR A 181 -7.06 19.65 -6.20
C THR A 181 -8.44 20.27 -5.97
N ARG A 182 -9.36 19.55 -5.30
CA ARG A 182 -10.68 20.10 -5.00
C ARG A 182 -10.62 21.11 -3.86
N GLU A 183 -11.08 22.31 -4.16
CA GLU A 183 -11.32 23.36 -3.16
C GLU A 183 -12.55 23.06 -2.29
N THR A 184 -13.57 22.42 -2.86
CA THR A 184 -14.81 22.08 -2.14
C THR A 184 -14.86 20.61 -1.76
N LYS A 185 -15.09 20.34 -0.46
CA LYS A 185 -15.12 18.98 0.12
C LYS A 185 -13.87 18.15 -0.23
N PRO A 186 -12.66 18.65 0.11
CA PRO A 186 -11.44 17.88 -0.10
C PRO A 186 -11.50 16.56 0.68
N ALA A 187 -10.70 15.60 0.22
CA ALA A 187 -10.49 14.36 0.93
C ALA A 187 -9.98 14.63 2.34
N ASN A 188 -10.57 13.95 3.31
CA ASN A 188 -10.24 14.11 4.71
C ASN A 188 -9.47 12.93 5.29
N SER A 189 -9.12 11.93 4.47
CA SER A 189 -8.36 10.77 4.91
C SER A 189 -7.83 9.97 3.72
N LEU A 190 -6.67 9.35 3.94
CA LEU A 190 -6.03 8.40 3.04
C LEU A 190 -6.62 6.98 3.12
N ALA A 191 -7.46 6.68 4.11
CA ALA A 191 -7.88 5.31 4.40
C ALA A 191 -8.56 4.57 3.23
N TYR A 192 -9.22 5.27 2.32
CA TYR A 192 -9.85 4.67 1.13
C TYR A 192 -9.00 4.81 -0.14
N ILE A 193 -7.95 5.62 -0.09
CA ILE A 193 -7.14 6.01 -1.25
C ILE A 193 -5.87 5.16 -1.36
N VAL A 194 -5.30 4.77 -0.21
CA VAL A 194 -3.97 4.16 -0.15
C VAL A 194 -3.88 2.87 -0.95
N LYS A 195 -4.76 1.88 -0.71
CA LYS A 195 -4.71 0.59 -1.42
C LYS A 195 -4.76 0.74 -2.95
N PRO A 196 -5.84 1.27 -3.53
CA PRO A 196 -5.94 1.39 -4.99
C PRO A 196 -4.82 2.24 -5.59
N THR A 197 -4.37 3.29 -4.89
CA THR A 197 -3.26 4.13 -5.39
C THR A 197 -1.94 3.36 -5.41
N LEU A 198 -1.61 2.64 -4.34
CA LEU A 198 -0.41 1.82 -4.29
C LEU A 198 -0.45 0.72 -5.36
N ASP A 199 -1.58 0.04 -5.49
CA ASP A 199 -1.75 -1.01 -6.49
C ASP A 199 -1.55 -0.46 -7.90
N GLY A 200 -2.09 0.72 -8.19
CA GLY A 200 -1.92 1.40 -9.47
C GLY A 200 -0.47 1.83 -9.74
N VAL A 201 0.19 2.45 -8.75
CA VAL A 201 1.59 2.87 -8.86
C VAL A 201 2.52 1.68 -9.05
N ILE A 202 2.39 0.65 -8.21
CA ILE A 202 3.22 -0.56 -8.28
C ILE A 202 2.97 -1.27 -9.62
N SER A 203 1.71 -1.37 -10.05
CA SER A 203 1.37 -1.94 -11.35
C SER A 203 1.97 -1.15 -12.52
N ALA A 204 2.05 0.18 -12.42
CA ALA A 204 2.61 1.02 -13.48
C ALA A 204 4.09 0.71 -13.73
N TYR A 205 4.82 0.24 -12.72
CA TYR A 205 6.23 -0.12 -12.83
C TYR A 205 6.49 -1.62 -13.04
N HIS A 206 5.46 -2.39 -13.37
CA HIS A 206 5.56 -3.75 -13.88
C HIS A 206 5.32 -3.83 -15.39
N GLY A 207 5.94 -4.80 -16.04
CA GLY A 207 5.58 -5.21 -17.40
C GLY A 207 4.63 -6.41 -17.38
N HIS A 208 3.69 -6.48 -18.32
CA HIS A 208 2.93 -7.70 -18.57
C HIS A 208 3.79 -8.68 -19.40
N ALA A 209 4.02 -9.89 -18.88
CA ALA A 209 5.03 -10.81 -19.45
C ALA A 209 4.55 -12.24 -19.73
N VAL A 210 3.24 -12.53 -19.64
CA VAL A 210 2.72 -13.91 -19.75
C VAL A 210 1.81 -14.15 -20.95
N SER A 211 1.46 -13.12 -21.70
CA SER A 211 0.67 -13.19 -22.94
C SER A 211 1.07 -12.06 -23.89
N ASP A 212 0.41 -11.99 -25.04
CA ASP A 212 0.52 -10.87 -26.00
C ASP A 212 -0.30 -9.63 -25.58
N GLY A 213 -0.94 -9.65 -24.42
CA GLY A 213 -1.71 -8.55 -23.84
C GLY A 213 -3.00 -8.19 -24.58
N VAL A 214 -3.40 -8.91 -25.63
CA VAL A 214 -4.56 -8.51 -26.47
C VAL A 214 -5.86 -8.59 -25.70
N ALA A 215 -6.11 -9.71 -25.01
CA ALA A 215 -7.33 -9.91 -24.25
C ALA A 215 -7.40 -8.96 -23.03
N GLU A 216 -6.27 -8.73 -22.37
CA GLU A 216 -6.16 -7.79 -21.26
C GLU A 216 -6.45 -6.36 -21.71
N ALA A 217 -5.84 -5.92 -22.82
CA ALA A 217 -6.06 -4.60 -23.38
C ALA A 217 -7.51 -4.39 -23.84
N GLN A 218 -8.14 -5.39 -24.45
CA GLN A 218 -9.55 -5.35 -24.84
C GLN A 218 -10.47 -5.08 -23.63
N ARG A 219 -10.22 -5.74 -22.49
CA ARG A 219 -11.02 -5.54 -21.27
C ARG A 219 -10.79 -4.17 -20.64
N LEU A 220 -9.57 -3.65 -20.71
CA LEU A 220 -9.26 -2.29 -20.24
C LEU A 220 -9.92 -1.22 -21.14
N ASP A 221 -9.97 -1.46 -22.45
CA ASP A 221 -10.68 -0.62 -23.41
C ASP A 221 -12.20 -0.61 -23.12
N GLU A 222 -12.80 -1.79 -22.95
CA GLU A 222 -14.21 -1.93 -22.55
C GLU A 222 -14.51 -1.26 -21.20
N ALA A 223 -13.52 -1.12 -20.32
CA ALA A 223 -13.62 -0.39 -19.06
C ALA A 223 -13.41 1.13 -19.21
N GLY A 224 -13.19 1.63 -20.42
CA GLY A 224 -13.08 3.04 -20.77
C GLY A 224 -11.70 3.65 -20.51
N LEU A 225 -10.63 2.85 -20.41
CA LEU A 225 -9.30 3.38 -20.10
C LEU A 225 -8.54 3.97 -21.30
N GLY A 226 -8.95 3.66 -22.53
CA GLY A 226 -8.26 4.08 -23.75
C GLY A 226 -8.39 3.03 -24.85
N SER A 227 -7.72 3.23 -25.99
CA SER A 227 -7.78 2.27 -27.09
C SER A 227 -6.99 1.00 -26.77
N ARG A 228 -7.54 -0.14 -27.18
CA ARG A 228 -6.89 -1.45 -27.08
C ARG A 228 -5.43 -1.44 -27.57
N GLU A 229 -5.14 -0.82 -28.71
CA GLU A 229 -3.79 -0.80 -29.28
C GLU A 229 -2.80 -0.09 -28.34
N THR A 230 -3.15 1.12 -27.87
CA THR A 230 -2.31 1.87 -26.93
C THR A 230 -2.16 1.14 -25.60
N LEU A 231 -3.24 0.57 -25.07
CA LEU A 231 -3.21 -0.17 -23.81
C LEU A 231 -2.33 -1.42 -23.90
N ARG A 232 -2.38 -2.14 -25.02
CA ARG A 232 -1.51 -3.29 -25.27
C ARG A 232 -0.04 -2.87 -25.33
N ASP A 233 0.26 -1.81 -26.07
CA ASP A 233 1.63 -1.30 -26.16
C ASP A 233 2.16 -0.87 -24.79
N GLN A 234 1.34 -0.19 -23.98
CA GLN A 234 1.68 0.17 -22.61
C GLN A 234 1.92 -1.06 -21.72
N LEU A 235 1.06 -2.09 -21.81
CA LEU A 235 1.22 -3.32 -21.03
C LEU A 235 2.54 -4.04 -21.33
N LEU A 236 2.97 -4.04 -22.59
CA LEU A 236 4.15 -4.77 -23.05
C LEU A 236 5.44 -3.92 -23.04
N ASP A 237 5.35 -2.62 -22.79
CA ASP A 237 6.51 -1.73 -22.78
C ASP A 237 7.46 -2.04 -21.62
N ARG A 238 8.56 -2.74 -21.95
CA ARG A 238 9.58 -3.17 -20.99
C ARG A 238 10.35 -2.03 -20.36
N ARG A 239 10.33 -0.82 -20.94
CA ARG A 239 11.00 0.35 -20.33
C ARG A 239 10.40 0.71 -18.98
N TRP A 240 9.15 0.34 -18.73
CA TRP A 240 8.47 0.58 -17.47
C TRP A 240 8.67 -0.51 -16.42
N ALA A 241 9.23 -1.66 -16.77
CA ALA A 241 9.30 -2.83 -15.91
C ALA A 241 10.41 -2.74 -14.83
N ALA A 242 10.51 -1.63 -14.11
CA ALA A 242 11.49 -1.43 -13.02
C ALA A 242 11.35 -2.46 -11.89
N LEU A 243 10.12 -2.94 -11.68
CA LEU A 243 9.79 -3.99 -10.71
C LEU A 243 9.73 -5.38 -11.38
N GLY A 244 10.13 -5.48 -12.65
CA GLY A 244 10.15 -6.72 -13.42
C GLY A 244 8.83 -7.03 -14.14
N GLY A 245 8.90 -8.06 -15.00
CA GLY A 245 7.74 -8.57 -15.72
C GLY A 245 6.98 -9.62 -14.91
N ARG A 246 5.64 -9.63 -15.00
CA ARG A 246 4.79 -10.66 -14.39
C ARG A 246 3.46 -10.81 -15.14
N ARG A 247 2.62 -11.75 -14.68
CA ARG A 247 1.18 -11.74 -15.01
C ARG A 247 0.54 -10.57 -14.29
N LEU A 248 0.64 -9.37 -14.87
CA LEU A 248 0.13 -8.16 -14.24
C LEU A 248 -1.40 -8.13 -14.19
N LEU A 249 -2.04 -8.68 -15.22
CA LEU A 249 -3.48 -8.73 -15.36
C LEU A 249 -3.92 -10.16 -15.59
N SER A 250 -5.05 -10.51 -14.99
CA SER A 250 -5.78 -11.75 -15.23
C SER A 250 -7.24 -11.42 -15.53
N SER A 251 -7.94 -12.27 -16.28
CA SER A 251 -9.39 -12.12 -16.46
C SER A 251 -10.12 -12.29 -15.14
N PHE A 252 -11.11 -11.44 -14.86
CA PHE A 252 -11.91 -11.49 -13.63
C PHE A 252 -13.40 -11.30 -13.92
N GLY A 253 -14.21 -12.30 -13.55
CA GLY A 253 -15.63 -12.32 -13.88
C GLY A 253 -15.87 -12.28 -15.39
N ARG A 254 -16.99 -11.66 -15.82
CA ARG A 254 -17.37 -11.61 -17.24
C ARG A 254 -16.53 -10.61 -18.04
N ALA A 255 -16.38 -9.38 -17.54
CA ALA A 255 -15.74 -8.27 -18.28
C ALA A 255 -14.57 -7.61 -17.52
N GLY A 256 -14.27 -8.02 -16.29
CA GLY A 256 -13.26 -7.36 -15.46
C GLY A 256 -11.85 -7.90 -15.66
N VAL A 257 -10.90 -7.16 -15.07
CA VAL A 257 -9.52 -7.61 -14.88
C VAL A 257 -9.18 -7.62 -13.40
N GLN A 258 -8.36 -8.58 -12.98
CA GLN A 258 -7.72 -8.59 -11.68
C GLN A 258 -6.28 -8.12 -11.85
N TRP A 259 -5.92 -7.10 -11.09
CA TRP A 259 -4.56 -6.59 -11.00
C TRP A 259 -3.75 -7.44 -10.03
N ASN A 260 -2.50 -7.70 -10.38
CA ASN A 260 -1.58 -8.52 -9.61
C ASN A 260 -0.22 -7.80 -9.51
N PRO A 261 -0.15 -6.66 -8.79
CA PRO A 261 1.12 -6.01 -8.47
C PRO A 261 1.99 -6.92 -7.58
N ALA A 262 3.29 -6.64 -7.50
CA ALA A 262 4.18 -7.24 -6.50
C ALA A 262 4.14 -6.46 -5.18
N ASP A 263 2.95 -6.14 -4.68
CA ASP A 263 2.77 -5.35 -3.46
C ASP A 263 3.26 -6.09 -2.19
N ASP A 264 3.41 -7.40 -2.25
CA ASP A 264 4.11 -8.23 -1.26
C ASP A 264 5.60 -7.89 -1.11
N LEU A 265 6.24 -7.38 -2.17
CA LEU A 265 7.64 -6.95 -2.17
C LEU A 265 7.78 -5.48 -1.71
N CYS A 266 6.67 -4.77 -1.53
CA CYS A 266 6.62 -3.44 -0.93
C CYS A 266 6.72 -3.57 0.60
N VAL A 267 7.94 -3.45 1.12
CA VAL A 267 8.21 -3.63 2.55
C VAL A 267 7.99 -2.37 3.37
N ALA A 268 7.92 -1.21 2.73
CA ALA A 268 7.61 0.05 3.39
C ALA A 268 6.98 1.06 2.44
N ALA A 269 5.99 1.82 2.90
CA ALA A 269 5.55 3.00 2.18
C ALA A 269 5.21 4.15 3.12
N HIS A 270 5.46 5.36 2.65
CA HIS A 270 5.04 6.59 3.27
C HIS A 270 4.17 7.38 2.30
N VAL A 271 2.92 7.62 2.67
CA VAL A 271 1.93 8.31 1.85
C VAL A 271 1.44 9.54 2.58
N THR A 272 1.48 10.69 1.92
CA THR A 272 0.99 11.97 2.44
C THR A 272 -0.20 12.48 1.64
N LEU A 273 -1.08 13.22 2.30
CA LEU A 273 -2.23 13.89 1.73
C LEU A 273 -2.14 15.39 1.97
N SER A 274 -2.31 16.18 0.91
CA SER A 274 -2.47 17.62 0.99
C SER A 274 -3.61 18.09 0.09
N THR A 275 -4.08 19.29 0.33
CA THR A 275 -4.93 20.03 -0.60
C THR A 275 -4.07 21.03 -1.37
N GLY A 276 -4.29 21.16 -2.68
CA GLY A 276 -3.61 22.14 -3.52
C GLY A 276 -4.59 22.81 -4.48
N GLY A 277 -4.23 23.97 -5.02
CA GLY A 277 -4.99 24.58 -6.11
C GLY A 277 -4.84 23.77 -7.40
N SER A 278 -5.74 23.98 -8.37
CA SER A 278 -5.55 23.40 -9.70
C SER A 278 -4.25 23.92 -10.31
N VAL A 279 -3.46 23.00 -10.89
CA VAL A 279 -2.26 23.37 -11.66
C VAL A 279 -2.70 23.86 -13.04
N GLU A 280 -2.18 24.99 -13.50
CA GLU A 280 -2.38 25.50 -14.86
C GLU A 280 -1.55 24.69 -15.89
N ASP A 281 -1.88 23.40 -16.04
CA ASP A 281 -1.25 22.51 -17.04
C ASP A 281 -2.26 21.94 -18.04
N GLY A 282 -3.49 22.46 -18.05
CA GLY A 282 -4.56 22.02 -18.95
C GLY A 282 -5.24 20.70 -18.55
N HIS A 283 -4.85 20.07 -17.44
CA HIS A 283 -5.45 18.81 -16.97
C HIS A 283 -6.35 19.05 -15.74
N HIS A 284 -7.66 18.91 -15.93
CA HIS A 284 -8.67 19.09 -14.87
C HIS A 284 -8.85 17.87 -13.95
N ALA A 285 -7.76 17.13 -13.69
CA ALA A 285 -7.80 15.97 -12.82
C ALA A 285 -7.90 16.37 -11.34
N ARG A 286 -8.70 15.61 -10.57
CA ARG A 286 -8.86 15.81 -9.13
C ARG A 286 -7.56 15.60 -8.36
N TRP A 287 -6.76 14.63 -8.77
CA TRP A 287 -5.61 14.21 -7.98
C TRP A 287 -4.32 14.53 -8.70
N ARG A 288 -3.31 14.92 -7.93
CA ARG A 288 -1.92 14.96 -8.38
C ARG A 288 -1.11 13.98 -7.56
N LEU A 289 -0.44 13.07 -8.25
CA LEU A 289 0.45 12.10 -7.63
C LEU A 289 1.90 12.47 -7.92
N SER A 290 2.70 12.53 -6.88
CA SER A 290 4.16 12.60 -6.99
C SER A 290 4.75 11.50 -6.13
N GLY A 291 5.77 10.80 -6.60
CA GLY A 291 6.31 9.69 -5.85
C GLY A 291 7.65 9.21 -6.33
N GLU A 292 8.26 8.41 -5.46
CA GLU A 292 9.55 7.78 -5.67
C GLU A 292 9.47 6.31 -5.24
N LEU A 293 10.01 5.43 -6.07
CA LEU A 293 10.26 4.03 -5.74
C LEU A 293 11.76 3.85 -5.58
N ALA A 294 12.18 3.15 -4.53
CA ALA A 294 13.59 2.85 -4.31
C ALA A 294 13.77 1.41 -3.83
N LYS A 295 14.95 0.83 -4.08
CA LYS A 295 15.35 -0.43 -3.42
C LYS A 295 15.29 -0.25 -1.92
N ALA A 296 14.74 -1.22 -1.20
CA ALA A 296 14.71 -1.18 0.26
C ALA A 296 16.02 -1.76 0.83
N ILE A 297 16.73 -0.99 1.65
CA ILE A 297 17.91 -1.44 2.37
C ILE A 297 17.53 -1.58 3.86
N PRO A 298 17.74 -2.74 4.50
CA PRO A 298 17.54 -2.87 5.94
C PRO A 298 18.36 -1.83 6.72
N ARG A 299 17.78 -1.21 7.73
CA ARG A 299 18.55 -0.53 8.76
C ARG A 299 19.16 -1.60 9.66
N GLU A 300 20.47 -1.58 9.82
CA GLU A 300 21.13 -2.38 10.85
C GLU A 300 20.56 -1.93 12.21
N ALA A 301 20.14 -2.92 13.01
CA ALA A 301 19.56 -2.72 14.33
C ALA A 301 20.65 -2.49 15.38
#